data_AF-A0FLB4-F1
#
_entry.id   AF-A0FLB4-F1
#
_cell.length_a   1.000
_cell.length_b   1.000
_cell.length_c   1.000
_cell.angle_alpha   90.00
_cell.angle_beta   90.00
_cell.angle_gamma   90.00
#
_symmetry.space_group_name_H-M   'P 1'
#
loop_
_entity.id
_entity.type
_entity.pdbx_description
1 polymer ?
#
loop_
_entity_poly.entity_id
_entity_poly.type
_entity_poly.pdbx_seq_one_letter_code
_entity_poly.pdbx_strand_id
1 'polypeptide(L)'
;IKSTGISLYFEFPLELPLPKEAQGRNFLINLIDSPGHVDFSSEVTAALRVTDGALVVVDAVEGVCVQTETVLRQALTERIKPVLVINKLDRCFLELQLDGEDMYQNFARIIEKVNVIMATYQDDQLGDVQVYPDAGTVAFSAGLHGWAFTINRFARMYEKLGVVPGKMASRLWGDSFYNRKEKKWTKRGGNGTVRVFCEFIIKPIAKIIELCMSDKVDDLQKLLASQDVKLTTEDKELRQKPLMKRVLQRWLPADQSLLEMMVLHLPAPAHAQKYRAELLYEGPPDDSCCTAIRNCDPNGPLMLYISKMVASSDKGRFIAYGRVFSGTVRSGMKVRVMGPNYVPGTKTDVAMTKIQHTRLMMGGRTDSVNSVPSGNIVGLGGLDQVIIKSGTVSDFEEAFPLKDMKYSVSPVVRVAVEPKNPTDLPKLLEGLKRLAKSDPLVQTITEESGEHVIAGAGELHLEICLKDLQEDFMNGAEIKVSNPVVTFRETIEGVSDPESSALCLSKSPNKHNRLYIYASPLPKELPNAIEDGKVGPRDEAKARMKMLRNDYGMPEDTTK
;
A
#
# COMPACT_ATOMS: atom_id res chain seq x y z
N ILE A 1 -7.74 11.91 5.94
CA ILE A 1 -6.85 10.78 6.33
C ILE A 1 -5.83 10.61 5.23
N LYS A 2 -4.53 10.66 5.52
CA LYS A 2 -3.46 10.61 4.50
C LYS A 2 -2.41 9.57 4.90
N SER A 3 -1.76 8.95 3.92
CA SER A 3 -0.67 8.03 4.21
C SER A 3 0.51 8.77 4.86
N THR A 4 1.16 8.14 5.84
CA THR A 4 2.24 8.77 6.62
C THR A 4 3.46 7.87 6.70
N GLY A 5 4.64 8.42 6.38
CA GLY A 5 5.92 7.73 6.46
C GLY A 5 6.59 7.87 7.82
N ILE A 6 7.14 6.78 8.35
CA ILE A 6 7.96 6.73 9.57
C ILE A 6 9.18 5.86 9.30
N SER A 7 10.37 6.36 9.62
CA SER A 7 11.59 5.56 9.64
C SER A 7 11.85 5.00 11.05
N LEU A 8 11.99 3.69 11.18
CA LEU A 8 12.26 2.99 12.43
C LEU A 8 13.65 2.37 12.40
N TYR A 9 14.34 2.43 13.54
CA TYR A 9 15.60 1.72 13.74
C TYR A 9 15.33 0.44 14.53
N PHE A 10 15.83 -0.69 14.02
CA PHE A 10 15.65 -2.00 14.63
C PHE A 10 16.99 -2.75 14.71
N GLU A 11 17.38 -3.13 15.92
CA GLU A 11 18.53 -3.98 16.17
C GLU A 11 18.07 -5.45 16.18
N PHE A 12 18.59 -6.23 15.23
CA PHE A 12 18.15 -7.59 15.00
C PHE A 12 18.69 -8.57 16.06
N PRO A 13 17.83 -9.41 16.68
CA PRO A 13 18.20 -10.24 17.82
C PRO A 13 19.43 -11.11 17.61
N LEU A 14 20.35 -11.11 18.57
CA LEU A 14 21.65 -11.80 18.50
C LEU A 14 21.51 -13.31 18.30
N GLU A 15 20.47 -13.90 18.89
CA GLU A 15 20.17 -15.33 18.78
C GLU A 15 19.72 -15.78 17.39
N LEU A 16 19.35 -14.85 16.51
CA LEU A 16 18.89 -15.17 15.16
C LEU A 16 20.02 -15.10 14.13
N PRO A 17 20.03 -16.04 13.15
CA PRO A 17 20.93 -15.94 12.02
C PRO A 17 20.54 -14.71 11.19
N LEU A 18 21.55 -13.96 10.75
CA LEU A 18 21.34 -12.82 9.88
C LEU A 18 20.69 -13.26 8.56
N PRO A 19 19.78 -12.45 7.99
CA PRO A 19 19.34 -12.63 6.61
C PRO A 19 20.54 -12.70 5.66
N LYS A 20 20.46 -13.54 4.62
CA LYS A 20 21.60 -13.82 3.72
C LYS A 20 22.23 -12.56 3.10
N GLU A 21 21.44 -11.52 2.87
CA GLU A 21 21.86 -10.28 2.22
C GLU A 21 22.18 -9.16 3.21
N ALA A 22 22.04 -9.41 4.51
CA ALA A 22 22.28 -8.41 5.54
C ALA A 22 23.78 -8.21 5.79
N GLN A 23 24.22 -6.95 5.74
CA GLN A 23 25.61 -6.56 6.03
C GLN A 23 25.87 -6.38 7.54
N GLY A 24 24.81 -6.36 8.35
CA GLY A 24 24.89 -6.13 9.79
C GLY A 24 23.56 -6.40 10.47
N ARG A 25 23.51 -6.13 11.78
CA ARG A 25 22.32 -6.35 12.63
C ARG A 25 21.42 -5.13 12.78
N ASN A 26 21.85 -3.97 12.30
CA ASN A 26 21.12 -2.74 12.42
C ASN A 26 20.33 -2.49 11.14
N PHE A 27 19.01 -2.46 11.26
CA PHE A 27 18.10 -2.27 10.14
C PHE A 27 17.37 -0.94 10.27
N LEU A 28 17.24 -0.24 9.14
CA LEU A 28 16.35 0.90 8.99
C LEU A 28 15.11 0.42 8.25
N ILE A 29 13.94 0.55 8.89
CA ILE A 29 12.66 0.11 8.35
C ILE A 29 11.82 1.36 8.08
N ASN A 30 11.58 1.64 6.80
CA ASN A 30 10.70 2.72 6.37
C ASN A 30 9.28 2.19 6.26
N LEU A 31 8.40 2.54 7.20
CA LEU A 31 6.99 2.17 7.19
C LEU A 31 6.16 3.30 6.59
N ILE A 32 5.21 2.94 5.75
CA ILE A 32 4.18 3.85 5.25
C ILE A 32 2.85 3.30 5.71
N ASP A 33 2.21 4.02 6.62
CA ASP A 33 0.84 3.71 7.02
C ASP A 33 -0.12 4.22 5.95
N SER A 34 -0.99 3.36 5.44
CA SER A 34 -1.93 3.67 4.36
C SER A 34 -3.38 3.46 4.84
N PRO A 35 -4.33 4.34 4.46
CA PRO A 35 -5.72 4.20 4.86
C PRO A 35 -6.35 2.90 4.34
N GLY A 36 -7.19 2.27 5.16
CA GLY A 36 -7.87 1.01 4.80
C GLY A 36 -9.20 1.18 4.06
N HIS A 37 -9.77 2.38 4.01
CA HIS A 37 -11.09 2.61 3.41
C HIS A 37 -10.99 2.78 1.87
N VAL A 38 -11.94 2.19 1.10
CA VAL A 38 -11.94 2.19 -0.38
C VAL A 38 -11.75 3.56 -1.02
N ASP A 39 -12.41 4.57 -0.46
CA ASP A 39 -12.36 5.97 -0.89
C ASP A 39 -10.93 6.56 -0.94
N PHE A 40 -9.99 5.98 -0.20
CA PHE A 40 -8.60 6.44 -0.14
C PHE A 40 -7.63 5.43 -0.78
N SER A 41 -8.11 4.58 -1.69
CA SER A 41 -7.26 3.62 -2.43
C SER A 41 -6.16 4.28 -3.27
N SER A 42 -6.31 5.56 -3.62
CA SER A 42 -5.26 6.37 -4.26
C SER A 42 -4.04 6.57 -3.36
N GLU A 43 -4.24 6.74 -2.05
CA GLU A 43 -3.16 6.83 -1.05
C GLU A 43 -2.45 5.49 -0.88
N VAL A 44 -3.17 4.37 -1.00
CA VAL A 44 -2.56 3.02 -1.00
C VAL A 44 -1.68 2.82 -2.24
N THR A 45 -2.17 3.21 -3.42
CA THR A 45 -1.41 3.13 -4.68
C THR A 45 -0.12 3.97 -4.60
N ALA A 46 -0.22 5.19 -4.06
CA ALA A 46 0.93 6.07 -3.86
C ALA A 46 1.98 5.51 -2.89
N ALA A 47 1.53 4.79 -1.85
CA ALA A 47 2.42 4.11 -0.92
C ALA A 47 3.11 2.90 -1.56
N LEU A 48 2.36 2.03 -2.24
CA LEU A 48 2.88 0.81 -2.88
C LEU A 48 3.98 1.11 -3.91
N ARG A 49 3.87 2.24 -4.62
CA ARG A 49 4.88 2.64 -5.61
C ARG A 49 6.26 2.89 -5.00
N VAL A 50 6.33 3.31 -3.74
CA VAL A 50 7.58 3.67 -3.05
C VAL A 50 8.02 2.65 -2.00
N THR A 51 7.30 1.54 -1.82
CA THR A 51 7.69 0.43 -0.92
C THR A 51 8.19 -0.79 -1.70
N ASP A 52 8.75 -1.79 -1.02
CA ASP A 52 9.19 -3.07 -1.60
C ASP A 52 8.44 -4.29 -1.03
N GLY A 53 7.80 -4.11 0.11
CA GLY A 53 7.04 -5.13 0.82
C GLY A 53 5.75 -4.54 1.41
N ALA A 54 4.79 -5.41 1.69
CA ALA A 54 3.50 -5.03 2.27
C ALA A 54 3.18 -5.88 3.51
N LEU A 55 2.77 -5.21 4.59
CA LEU A 55 2.19 -5.83 5.77
C LEU A 55 0.67 -5.83 5.62
N VAL A 56 0.09 -6.95 5.20
CA VAL A 56 -1.34 -7.06 4.94
C VAL A 56 -2.04 -7.41 6.24
N VAL A 57 -2.89 -6.51 6.74
CA VAL A 57 -3.61 -6.68 8.01
C VAL A 57 -5.04 -7.13 7.74
N VAL A 58 -5.43 -8.26 8.33
CA VAL A 58 -6.76 -8.86 8.19
C VAL A 58 -7.37 -9.04 9.57
N ASP A 59 -8.64 -8.68 9.74
CA ASP A 59 -9.36 -8.89 11.00
C ASP A 59 -9.57 -10.39 11.25
N ALA A 60 -9.23 -10.85 12.45
CA ALA A 60 -9.42 -12.22 12.90
C ALA A 60 -10.88 -12.67 12.86
N VAL A 61 -11.84 -11.77 13.02
CA VAL A 61 -13.28 -12.06 13.07
C VAL A 61 -13.93 -11.85 11.70
N GLU A 62 -13.70 -10.70 11.07
CA GLU A 62 -14.34 -10.37 9.78
C GLU A 62 -13.70 -11.12 8.61
N GLY A 63 -12.41 -11.45 8.72
CA GLY A 63 -11.66 -12.16 7.70
C GLY A 63 -11.37 -11.31 6.46
N VAL A 64 -11.23 -11.98 5.31
CA VAL A 64 -10.88 -11.35 4.04
C VAL A 64 -12.09 -10.64 3.44
N CYS A 65 -11.97 -9.32 3.27
CA CYS A 65 -12.98 -8.45 2.66
C CYS A 65 -12.58 -8.05 1.23
N VAL A 66 -13.50 -7.44 0.47
CA VAL A 66 -13.26 -6.95 -0.91
C VAL A 66 -12.09 -5.95 -0.97
N GLN A 67 -11.93 -5.12 0.07
CA GLN A 67 -10.80 -4.20 0.19
C GLN A 67 -9.46 -4.95 0.28
N THR A 68 -9.39 -6.02 1.07
CA THR A 68 -8.19 -6.86 1.21
C THR A 68 -7.78 -7.44 -0.14
N GLU A 69 -8.73 -7.96 -0.91
CA GLU A 69 -8.46 -8.48 -2.26
C GLU A 69 -7.96 -7.39 -3.20
N THR A 70 -8.59 -6.21 -3.18
CA THR A 70 -8.22 -5.08 -4.05
C THR A 70 -6.79 -4.61 -3.76
N VAL A 71 -6.42 -4.45 -2.48
CA VAL A 71 -5.08 -4.02 -2.08
C VAL A 71 -4.04 -5.09 -2.39
N LEU A 72 -4.35 -6.38 -2.18
CA LEU A 72 -3.47 -7.49 -2.55
C LEU A 72 -3.19 -7.51 -4.06
N ARG A 73 -4.24 -7.37 -4.89
CA ARG A 73 -4.10 -7.28 -6.34
C ARG A 73 -3.20 -6.12 -6.76
N GLN A 74 -3.41 -4.93 -6.19
CA GLN A 74 -2.59 -3.76 -6.48
C GLN A 74 -1.11 -3.99 -6.09
N ALA A 75 -0.87 -4.54 -4.89
CA ALA A 75 0.47 -4.83 -4.41
C ALA A 75 1.21 -5.83 -5.31
N LEU A 76 0.56 -6.93 -5.69
CA LEU A 76 1.15 -7.97 -6.54
C LEU A 76 1.42 -7.46 -7.96
N THR A 77 0.53 -6.63 -8.52
CA THR A 77 0.75 -5.99 -9.83
C THR A 77 1.98 -5.08 -9.85
N GLU A 78 2.27 -4.41 -8.73
CA GLU A 78 3.48 -3.57 -8.54
C GLU A 78 4.72 -4.40 -8.09
N ARG A 79 4.61 -5.74 -8.10
CA ARG A 79 5.61 -6.71 -7.62
C ARG A 79 6.05 -6.47 -6.16
N ILE A 80 5.11 -6.14 -5.29
CA ILE A 80 5.35 -5.97 -3.86
C ILE A 80 5.14 -7.30 -3.14
N LYS A 81 6.12 -7.70 -2.31
CA LYS A 81 6.04 -8.96 -1.56
C LYS A 81 5.18 -8.79 -0.30
N PRO A 82 4.09 -9.56 -0.13
CA PRO A 82 3.24 -9.45 1.05
C PRO A 82 3.70 -10.38 2.20
N VAL A 83 3.40 -9.96 3.43
CA VAL A 83 3.33 -10.80 4.63
C VAL A 83 1.99 -10.53 5.32
N LEU A 84 1.45 -11.51 6.05
CA LEU A 84 0.10 -11.44 6.60
C LEU A 84 0.12 -11.21 8.12
N VAL A 85 -0.77 -10.34 8.60
CA VAL A 85 -1.06 -10.15 10.03
C VAL A 85 -2.54 -10.38 10.26
N ILE A 86 -2.87 -11.44 10.99
CA ILE A 86 -4.23 -11.66 11.49
C ILE A 86 -4.35 -10.86 12.80
N ASN A 87 -5.12 -9.78 12.76
CA ASN A 87 -5.22 -8.79 13.83
C ASN A 87 -6.55 -8.87 14.58
N LYS A 88 -6.67 -8.14 15.69
CA LYS A 88 -7.84 -8.11 16.57
C LYS A 88 -8.14 -9.44 17.28
N LEU A 89 -7.09 -10.19 17.61
CA LEU A 89 -7.23 -11.42 18.40
C LEU A 89 -7.90 -11.18 19.77
N ASP A 90 -7.83 -9.96 20.31
CA ASP A 90 -8.54 -9.57 21.52
C ASP A 90 -10.05 -9.79 21.43
N ARG A 91 -10.66 -9.61 20.24
CA ARG A 91 -12.08 -9.91 20.03
C ARG A 91 -12.38 -11.41 20.17
N CYS A 92 -11.49 -12.27 19.67
CA CYS A 92 -11.66 -13.72 19.81
C CYS A 92 -11.65 -14.15 21.29
N PHE A 93 -10.78 -13.56 22.11
CA PHE A 93 -10.65 -13.91 23.53
C PHE A 93 -11.68 -13.22 24.44
N LEU A 94 -11.95 -11.93 24.22
CA LEU A 94 -12.72 -11.10 25.16
C LEU A 94 -14.18 -10.92 24.76
N GLU A 95 -14.48 -10.84 23.46
CA GLU A 95 -15.84 -10.60 22.95
C GLU A 95 -16.55 -11.92 22.64
N LEU A 96 -15.94 -12.72 21.77
CA LEU A 96 -16.55 -13.96 21.26
C LEU A 96 -16.27 -15.17 22.15
N GLN A 97 -15.20 -15.12 22.97
CA GLN A 97 -14.75 -16.21 23.84
C GLN A 97 -14.64 -17.56 23.10
N LEU A 98 -14.07 -17.52 21.88
CA LEU A 98 -13.92 -18.70 21.04
C LEU A 98 -13.02 -19.73 21.69
N ASP A 99 -13.30 -21.01 21.44
CA ASP A 99 -12.39 -22.07 21.81
C ASP A 99 -11.16 -22.09 20.88
N GLY A 100 -10.12 -22.82 21.29
CA GLY A 100 -8.87 -22.83 20.54
C GLY A 100 -8.98 -23.45 19.14
N GLU A 101 -9.88 -24.41 18.93
CA GLU A 101 -10.03 -25.07 17.62
C GLU A 101 -10.81 -24.18 16.66
N ASP A 102 -11.87 -23.52 17.13
CA ASP A 102 -12.63 -22.53 16.36
C ASP A 102 -11.73 -21.36 15.91
N MET A 103 -10.87 -20.86 16.81
CA MET A 103 -9.86 -19.86 16.46
C MET A 103 -8.91 -20.37 15.37
N TYR A 104 -8.37 -21.58 15.53
CA TYR A 104 -7.47 -22.17 14.55
C TYR A 104 -8.12 -22.34 13.18
N GLN A 105 -9.32 -22.94 13.11
CA GLN A 105 -10.02 -23.19 11.86
C GLN A 105 -10.33 -21.89 11.13
N ASN A 106 -10.72 -20.86 11.87
CA ASN A 106 -10.98 -19.55 11.31
C ASN A 106 -9.69 -18.91 10.76
N PHE A 107 -8.58 -18.93 11.53
CA PHE A 107 -7.30 -18.41 11.05
C PHE A 107 -6.78 -19.14 9.82
N ALA A 108 -6.89 -20.48 9.80
CA ALA A 108 -6.52 -21.30 8.66
C ALA A 108 -7.31 -20.92 7.40
N ARG A 109 -8.64 -20.72 7.54
CA ARG A 109 -9.49 -20.26 6.44
C ARG A 109 -9.11 -18.88 5.93
N ILE A 110 -8.73 -17.95 6.83
CA ILE A 110 -8.25 -16.62 6.43
C ILE A 110 -6.97 -16.75 5.58
N ILE A 111 -6.00 -17.52 6.06
CA ILE A 111 -4.72 -17.75 5.36
C ILE A 111 -4.96 -18.40 4.00
N GLU A 112 -5.82 -19.41 3.92
CA GLU A 112 -6.16 -20.09 2.67
C GLU A 112 -6.78 -19.12 1.66
N LYS A 113 -7.78 -18.33 2.07
CA LYS A 113 -8.40 -17.32 1.20
C LYS A 113 -7.38 -16.30 0.68
N VAL A 114 -6.48 -15.83 1.54
CA VAL A 114 -5.40 -14.91 1.14
C VAL A 114 -4.47 -15.57 0.12
N ASN A 115 -4.06 -16.82 0.34
CA ASN A 115 -3.20 -17.56 -0.59
C ASN A 115 -3.87 -17.85 -1.93
N VAL A 116 -5.19 -18.11 -1.95
CA VAL A 116 -5.95 -18.25 -3.21
C VAL A 116 -5.89 -16.97 -4.02
N ILE A 117 -6.06 -15.80 -3.38
CA ILE A 117 -5.93 -14.50 -4.07
C ILE A 117 -4.49 -14.29 -4.55
N MET A 118 -3.48 -14.60 -3.73
CA MET A 118 -2.08 -14.41 -4.14
C MET A 118 -1.69 -15.33 -5.31
N ALA A 119 -2.22 -16.56 -5.35
CA ALA A 119 -1.93 -17.52 -6.41
C ALA A 119 -2.46 -17.10 -7.78
N THR A 120 -3.52 -16.27 -7.86
CA THR A 120 -4.07 -15.81 -9.15
C THR A 120 -3.22 -14.71 -9.79
N TYR A 121 -2.29 -14.10 -9.06
CA TYR A 121 -1.39 -13.04 -9.54
C TYR A 121 0.09 -13.42 -9.42
N GLN A 122 0.42 -14.70 -9.58
CA GLN A 122 1.79 -15.16 -9.55
C GLN A 122 2.59 -14.58 -10.73
N ASP A 123 3.76 -14.02 -10.43
CA ASP A 123 4.75 -13.51 -11.39
C ASP A 123 6.07 -14.26 -11.18
N ASP A 124 6.61 -14.86 -12.24
CA ASP A 124 7.84 -15.66 -12.18
C ASP A 124 9.04 -14.88 -11.62
N GLN A 125 9.09 -13.56 -11.84
CA GLN A 125 10.16 -12.71 -11.32
C GLN A 125 10.01 -12.40 -9.82
N LEU A 126 8.78 -12.44 -9.30
CA LEU A 126 8.50 -12.23 -7.88
C LEU A 126 8.64 -13.53 -7.06
N GLY A 127 8.47 -14.67 -7.72
CA GLY A 127 8.58 -16.00 -7.12
C GLY A 127 7.37 -16.34 -6.24
N ASP A 128 7.61 -17.11 -5.18
CA ASP A 128 6.55 -17.48 -4.24
C ASP A 128 6.13 -16.30 -3.36
N VAL A 129 4.86 -15.93 -3.50
CA VAL A 129 4.17 -14.83 -2.81
C VAL A 129 3.21 -15.32 -1.73
N GLN A 130 2.99 -16.63 -1.61
CA GLN A 130 2.08 -17.18 -0.62
C GLN A 130 2.64 -17.02 0.79
N VAL A 131 1.73 -17.06 1.76
CA VAL A 131 2.06 -16.94 3.19
C VAL A 131 1.79 -18.25 3.93
N TYR A 132 2.76 -18.61 4.75
CA TYR A 132 2.81 -19.82 5.57
C TYR A 132 3.18 -19.46 7.01
N PRO A 133 2.34 -19.80 8.01
CA PRO A 133 2.61 -19.51 9.41
C PRO A 133 3.87 -20.17 9.96
N ASP A 134 4.13 -21.42 9.57
CA ASP A 134 5.30 -22.20 9.97
C ASP A 134 6.60 -21.71 9.31
N ALA A 135 6.50 -20.97 8.20
CA ALA A 135 7.64 -20.26 7.61
C ALA A 135 7.91 -18.90 8.28
N GLY A 136 6.97 -18.38 9.09
CA GLY A 136 7.10 -17.08 9.78
C GLY A 136 6.53 -15.88 9.02
N THR A 137 5.93 -16.09 7.84
CA THR A 137 5.31 -15.04 7.00
C THR A 137 3.90 -14.62 7.44
N VAL A 138 3.38 -15.23 8.50
CA VAL A 138 2.11 -14.88 9.14
C VAL A 138 2.34 -14.56 10.60
N ALA A 139 1.87 -13.38 11.03
CA ALA A 139 1.79 -12.99 12.42
C ALA A 139 0.34 -12.96 12.90
N PHE A 140 0.16 -13.16 14.20
CA PHE A 140 -1.10 -13.06 14.91
C PHE A 140 -0.98 -11.93 15.94
N SER A 141 -1.92 -10.99 15.95
CA SER A 141 -1.80 -9.79 16.78
C SER A 141 -3.12 -9.31 17.39
N ALA A 142 -2.99 -8.56 18.47
CA ALA A 142 -4.01 -7.64 18.94
C ALA A 142 -3.40 -6.24 19.01
N GLY A 143 -3.44 -5.51 17.89
CA GLY A 143 -2.82 -4.19 17.76
C GLY A 143 -3.32 -3.18 18.81
N LEU A 144 -4.60 -3.26 19.19
CA LEU A 144 -5.20 -2.42 20.25
C LEU A 144 -4.47 -2.57 21.60
N HIS A 145 -3.97 -3.77 21.88
CA HIS A 145 -3.26 -4.09 23.12
C HIS A 145 -1.73 -4.17 22.93
N GLY A 146 -1.23 -4.02 21.71
CA GLY A 146 0.20 -3.94 21.42
C GLY A 146 0.98 -5.24 21.61
N TRP A 147 0.34 -6.39 21.40
CA TRP A 147 1.01 -7.69 21.41
C TRP A 147 0.80 -8.45 20.11
N ALA A 148 1.82 -9.21 19.70
CA ALA A 148 1.79 -10.04 18.51
C ALA A 148 2.80 -11.19 18.61
N PHE A 149 2.57 -12.25 17.85
CA PHE A 149 3.50 -13.38 17.74
C PHE A 149 3.50 -13.95 16.32
N THR A 150 4.64 -14.52 15.93
CA THR A 150 4.75 -15.48 14.82
C THR A 150 4.95 -16.87 15.41
N ILE A 151 4.65 -17.90 14.63
CA ILE A 151 4.89 -19.28 15.08
C ILE A 151 6.37 -19.51 15.35
N ASN A 152 7.26 -18.95 14.53
CA ASN A 152 8.70 -19.09 14.69
C ASN A 152 9.18 -18.49 16.01
N ARG A 153 8.66 -17.33 16.38
CA ARG A 153 9.01 -16.70 17.67
C ARG A 153 8.50 -17.53 18.85
N PHE A 154 7.27 -18.02 18.77
CA PHE A 154 6.69 -18.89 19.80
C PHE A 154 7.45 -20.23 19.90
N ALA A 155 7.91 -20.78 18.77
CA ALA A 155 8.71 -22.00 18.71
C ALA A 155 10.03 -21.87 19.48
N ARG A 156 10.69 -20.70 19.42
CA ARG A 156 11.93 -20.43 20.18
C ARG A 156 11.71 -20.39 21.68
N MET A 157 10.53 -19.94 22.15
CA MET A 157 10.21 -19.97 23.59
C MET A 157 10.20 -21.40 24.14
N TYR A 158 9.91 -22.39 23.28
CA TYR A 158 9.91 -23.81 23.62
C TYR A 158 11.26 -24.52 23.45
N GLU A 159 12.32 -23.81 23.03
CA GLU A 159 13.66 -24.39 22.93
C GLU A 159 14.17 -24.90 24.29
N LYS A 160 13.73 -24.27 25.39
CA LYS A 160 13.98 -24.72 26.77
C LYS A 160 13.50 -26.17 27.05
N LEU A 161 12.59 -26.70 26.22
CA LEU A 161 12.12 -28.09 26.29
C LEU A 161 13.00 -29.07 25.48
N GLY A 162 14.13 -28.61 24.92
CA GLY A 162 15.08 -29.43 24.16
C GLY A 162 14.68 -29.72 22.71
N VAL A 163 13.72 -28.96 22.15
CA VAL A 163 13.26 -29.14 20.76
C VAL A 163 13.83 -28.04 19.87
N VAL A 164 14.45 -28.43 18.75
CA VAL A 164 14.99 -27.49 17.75
C VAL A 164 13.87 -26.57 17.22
N PRO A 165 14.02 -25.23 17.23
CA PRO A 165 12.96 -24.28 16.88
C PRO A 165 12.31 -24.52 15.53
N GLY A 166 13.08 -24.80 14.46
CA GLY A 166 12.50 -25.07 13.14
C GLY A 166 11.62 -26.33 13.09
N LYS A 167 12.01 -27.38 13.82
CA LYS A 167 11.17 -28.59 13.96
C LYS A 167 9.93 -28.29 14.80
N MET A 168 10.04 -27.47 15.83
CA MET A 168 8.90 -27.04 16.64
C MET A 168 7.91 -26.21 15.81
N ALA A 169 8.38 -25.24 15.02
CA ALA A 169 7.54 -24.40 14.16
C ALA A 169 6.70 -25.24 13.19
N SER A 170 7.31 -26.21 12.50
CA SER A 170 6.60 -27.13 11.59
C SER A 170 5.52 -28.00 12.27
N ARG A 171 5.56 -28.12 13.60
CA ARG A 171 4.56 -28.87 14.39
C ARG A 171 3.52 -27.97 15.05
N LEU A 172 3.79 -26.68 15.21
CA LEU A 172 2.90 -25.71 15.86
C LEU A 172 1.74 -25.27 14.94
N TRP A 173 1.80 -25.60 13.65
CA TRP A 173 0.74 -25.32 12.67
C TRP A 173 0.32 -26.59 11.92
N GLY A 174 -0.88 -26.57 11.32
CA GLY A 174 -1.38 -27.66 10.50
C GLY A 174 -2.01 -28.81 11.30
N ASP A 175 -2.09 -29.97 10.65
CA ASP A 175 -2.62 -31.21 11.23
C ASP A 175 -1.58 -31.91 12.10
N SER A 176 -1.26 -31.23 13.20
CA SER A 176 -0.37 -31.69 14.24
C SER A 176 -1.10 -31.63 15.57
N PHE A 177 -1.20 -32.78 16.23
CA PHE A 177 -1.97 -32.97 17.47
C PHE A 177 -1.07 -33.53 18.57
N TYR A 178 -1.42 -33.20 19.81
CA TYR A 178 -0.73 -33.62 21.02
C TYR A 178 -1.65 -34.48 21.88
N ASN A 179 -1.21 -35.70 22.19
CA ASN A 179 -1.88 -36.57 23.15
C ASN A 179 -1.38 -36.26 24.56
N ARG A 180 -2.24 -35.70 25.42
CA ARG A 180 -1.88 -35.32 26.79
C ARG A 180 -1.49 -36.51 27.67
N LYS A 181 -2.09 -37.68 27.45
CA LYS A 181 -1.83 -38.90 28.23
C LYS A 181 -0.48 -39.51 27.85
N GLU A 182 -0.24 -39.64 26.55
CA GLU A 182 0.98 -40.27 26.03
C GLU A 182 2.17 -39.33 25.92
N LYS A 183 1.93 -38.01 26.04
CA LYS A 183 2.92 -36.94 25.79
C LYS A 183 3.60 -37.07 24.42
N LYS A 184 2.83 -37.51 23.42
CA LYS A 184 3.29 -37.78 22.05
C LYS A 184 2.58 -36.90 21.04
N TRP A 185 3.32 -36.59 19.98
CA TRP A 185 2.87 -35.87 18.80
C TRP A 185 2.29 -36.86 17.80
N THR A 186 1.14 -36.55 17.22
CA THR A 186 0.49 -37.36 16.18
C THR A 186 -0.01 -36.47 15.06
N LYS A 187 0.06 -36.96 13.82
CA LYS A 187 -0.50 -36.29 12.63
C LYS A 187 -1.99 -36.57 12.43
N ARG A 188 -2.56 -37.49 13.20
CA ARG A 188 -3.98 -37.83 13.14
C ARG A 188 -4.67 -37.34 14.40
N GLY A 189 -5.71 -36.52 14.20
CA GLY A 189 -6.65 -36.18 15.26
C GLY A 189 -7.47 -37.41 15.67
N GLY A 190 -7.78 -37.52 16.94
CA GLY A 190 -8.61 -38.58 17.50
C GLY A 190 -9.07 -38.26 18.93
N ASN A 191 -9.83 -39.18 19.53
CA ASN A 191 -10.32 -39.01 20.90
C ASN A 191 -9.16 -38.86 21.90
N GLY A 192 -9.09 -37.70 22.57
CA GLY A 192 -8.07 -37.39 23.57
C GLY A 192 -6.82 -36.67 23.04
N THR A 193 -6.77 -36.33 21.76
CA THR A 193 -5.73 -35.46 21.18
C THR A 193 -6.23 -34.03 21.05
N VAL A 194 -5.37 -33.05 21.28
CA VAL A 194 -5.67 -31.62 21.07
C VAL A 194 -4.71 -31.08 20.03
N ARG A 195 -5.16 -30.23 19.11
CA ARG A 195 -4.28 -29.60 18.13
C ARG A 195 -3.17 -28.81 18.83
N VAL A 196 -1.95 -28.94 18.33
CA VAL A 196 -0.77 -28.36 18.98
C VAL A 196 -0.89 -26.85 19.08
N PHE A 197 -1.31 -26.17 18.01
CA PHE A 197 -1.53 -24.72 18.03
C PHE A 197 -2.43 -24.30 19.22
N CYS A 198 -3.53 -25.01 19.42
CA CYS A 198 -4.49 -24.74 20.47
C CYS A 198 -3.89 -25.00 21.87
N GLU A 199 -3.17 -26.11 22.04
CA GLU A 199 -2.60 -26.51 23.33
C GLU A 199 -1.39 -25.65 23.75
N PHE A 200 -0.51 -25.31 22.81
CA PHE A 200 0.78 -24.67 23.10
C PHE A 200 0.78 -23.17 22.80
N ILE A 201 -0.14 -22.62 22.00
CA ILE A 201 -0.17 -21.17 21.72
C ILE A 201 -1.41 -20.54 22.35
N ILE A 202 -2.59 -20.99 21.94
CA ILE A 202 -3.85 -20.34 22.35
C ILE A 202 -4.13 -20.53 23.84
N LYS A 203 -3.95 -21.74 24.37
CA LYS A 203 -4.25 -22.04 25.78
C LYS A 203 -3.41 -21.22 26.78
N PRO A 204 -2.07 -21.07 26.62
CA PRO A 204 -1.31 -20.16 27.48
C PRO A 204 -1.78 -18.70 27.42
N ILE A 205 -2.08 -18.18 26.22
CA ILE A 205 -2.59 -16.81 26.04
C ILE A 205 -3.95 -16.67 26.74
N ALA A 206 -4.88 -17.58 26.48
CA ALA A 206 -6.20 -17.60 27.12
C ALA A 206 -6.08 -17.67 28.64
N LYS A 207 -5.14 -18.47 29.17
CA LYS A 207 -4.94 -18.58 30.62
C LYS A 207 -4.41 -17.29 31.24
N ILE A 208 -3.48 -16.62 30.59
CA ILE A 208 -2.97 -15.31 31.02
C ILE A 208 -4.11 -14.29 31.05
N ILE A 209 -4.92 -14.24 29.99
CA ILE A 209 -6.08 -13.34 29.90
C ILE A 209 -7.08 -13.63 31.01
N GLU A 210 -7.45 -14.90 31.23
CA GLU A 210 -8.37 -15.33 32.30
C GLU A 210 -7.88 -14.88 33.69
N LEU A 211 -6.60 -15.11 33.99
CA LEU A 211 -6.01 -14.74 35.28
C LEU A 211 -5.95 -13.22 35.48
N CYS A 212 -5.66 -12.46 34.42
CA CYS A 212 -5.69 -11.00 34.46
C CYS A 212 -7.12 -10.46 34.68
N MET A 213 -8.10 -11.01 33.96
CA MET A 213 -9.50 -10.58 34.04
C MET A 213 -10.18 -10.99 35.36
N SER A 214 -9.67 -12.04 36.02
CA SER A 214 -10.13 -12.50 37.33
C SER A 214 -9.31 -11.93 38.51
N ASP A 215 -8.40 -10.98 38.24
CA ASP A 215 -7.51 -10.34 39.22
C ASP A 215 -6.68 -11.33 40.09
N LYS A 216 -6.35 -12.50 39.54
CA LYS A 216 -5.53 -13.53 40.21
C LYS A 216 -4.04 -13.27 40.00
N VAL A 217 -3.55 -12.14 40.51
CA VAL A 217 -2.17 -11.65 40.27
C VAL A 217 -1.09 -12.63 40.76
N ASP A 218 -1.31 -13.31 41.89
CA ASP A 218 -0.33 -14.26 42.44
C ASP A 218 -0.14 -15.49 41.54
N ASP A 219 -1.23 -16.04 41.01
CA ASP A 219 -1.18 -17.19 40.10
C ASP A 219 -0.65 -16.78 38.73
N LEU A 220 -0.99 -15.57 38.28
CA LEU A 220 -0.40 -14.97 37.08
C LEU A 220 1.13 -14.86 37.23
N GLN A 221 1.62 -14.37 38.37
CA GLN A 221 3.05 -14.24 38.61
C GLN A 221 3.76 -15.60 38.58
N LYS A 222 3.16 -16.64 39.15
CA LYS A 222 3.70 -18.02 39.07
C LYS A 222 3.76 -18.52 37.62
N LEU A 223 2.72 -18.26 36.83
CA LEU A 223 2.67 -18.65 35.42
C LEU A 223 3.74 -17.92 34.60
N LEU A 224 3.86 -16.60 34.78
CA LEU A 224 4.83 -15.77 34.05
C LEU A 224 6.28 -16.06 34.43
N ALA A 225 6.55 -16.47 35.67
CA ALA A 225 7.88 -16.91 36.09
C ALA A 225 8.37 -18.12 35.27
N SER A 226 7.48 -19.04 34.88
CA SER A 226 7.83 -20.17 34.00
C SER A 226 8.22 -19.73 32.57
N GLN A 227 7.73 -18.55 32.16
CA GLN A 227 7.98 -17.95 30.84
C GLN A 227 9.09 -16.90 30.86
N ASP A 228 9.81 -16.75 31.99
CA ASP A 228 10.86 -15.75 32.18
C ASP A 228 10.38 -14.29 32.05
N VAL A 229 9.10 -14.06 32.37
CA VAL A 229 8.50 -12.72 32.37
C VAL A 229 8.35 -12.24 33.81
N LYS A 230 8.96 -11.09 34.12
CA LYS A 230 8.90 -10.45 35.45
C LYS A 230 7.99 -9.22 35.41
N LEU A 231 7.07 -9.15 36.36
CA LEU A 231 6.20 -7.98 36.57
C LEU A 231 6.84 -7.01 37.56
N THR A 232 6.83 -5.72 37.24
CA THR A 232 7.25 -4.65 38.17
C THR A 232 6.21 -4.43 39.26
N THR A 233 6.54 -3.63 40.28
CA THR A 233 5.58 -3.24 41.33
C THR A 233 4.38 -2.51 40.72
N GLU A 234 4.62 -1.56 39.82
CA GLU A 234 3.58 -0.82 39.10
C GLU A 234 2.68 -1.74 38.27
N ASP A 235 3.26 -2.74 37.59
CA ASP A 235 2.47 -3.70 36.80
C ASP A 235 1.47 -4.46 37.69
N LYS A 236 1.85 -4.78 38.94
CA LYS A 236 1.01 -5.50 39.90
C LYS A 236 -0.11 -4.66 40.50
N GLU A 237 -0.08 -3.34 40.34
CA GLU A 237 -1.17 -2.44 40.75
C GLU A 237 -2.26 -2.36 39.69
N LEU A 238 -1.94 -2.69 38.44
CA LEU A 238 -2.92 -2.77 37.36
C LEU A 238 -3.92 -3.91 37.60
N ARG A 239 -5.14 -3.75 37.09
CA ARG A 239 -6.21 -4.75 37.17
C ARG A 239 -6.79 -5.01 35.78
N GLN A 240 -7.41 -6.18 35.59
CA GLN A 240 -8.19 -6.52 34.38
C GLN A 240 -7.50 -6.13 33.04
N LYS A 241 -8.18 -5.36 32.16
CA LYS A 241 -7.69 -5.00 30.83
C LYS A 241 -6.33 -4.26 30.85
N PRO A 242 -6.11 -3.23 31.70
CA PRO A 242 -4.78 -2.64 31.88
C PRO A 242 -3.68 -3.64 32.22
N LEU A 243 -3.94 -4.57 33.16
CA LEU A 243 -2.98 -5.60 33.56
C LEU A 243 -2.69 -6.56 32.39
N MET A 244 -3.75 -7.08 31.76
CA MET A 244 -3.66 -7.97 30.60
C MET A 244 -2.83 -7.33 29.48
N LYS A 245 -3.11 -6.07 29.13
CA LYS A 245 -2.37 -5.32 28.11
C LYS A 245 -0.88 -5.29 28.46
N ARG A 246 -0.53 -4.89 29.69
CA ARG A 246 0.87 -4.76 30.12
C ARG A 246 1.61 -6.10 30.13
N VAL A 247 0.96 -7.16 30.62
CA VAL A 247 1.53 -8.50 30.68
C VAL A 247 1.80 -9.04 29.28
N LEU A 248 0.83 -8.94 28.37
CA LEU A 248 0.98 -9.42 27.00
C LEU A 248 2.00 -8.60 26.20
N GLN A 249 2.10 -7.28 26.44
CA GLN A 249 3.16 -6.45 25.86
C GLN A 249 4.57 -6.89 26.28
N ARG A 250 4.74 -7.30 27.55
CA ARG A 250 6.04 -7.81 28.03
C ARG A 250 6.36 -9.20 27.50
N TRP A 251 5.37 -10.07 27.42
CA TRP A 251 5.57 -11.46 27.01
C TRP A 251 5.66 -11.62 25.48
N LEU A 252 4.79 -10.94 24.73
CA LEU A 252 4.66 -11.02 23.27
C LEU A 252 4.67 -9.62 22.64
N PRO A 253 5.76 -8.83 22.79
CA PRO A 253 5.83 -7.47 22.27
C PRO A 253 5.63 -7.43 20.76
N ALA A 254 4.66 -6.63 20.31
CA ALA A 254 4.26 -6.57 18.90
C ALA A 254 5.36 -6.04 17.98
N ASP A 255 6.06 -4.99 18.41
CA ASP A 255 7.18 -4.39 17.68
C ASP A 255 8.23 -5.44 17.32
N GLN A 256 8.67 -6.21 18.31
CA GLN A 256 9.67 -7.25 18.09
C GLN A 256 9.19 -8.34 17.12
N SER A 257 7.94 -8.79 17.23
CA SER A 257 7.39 -9.83 16.35
C SER A 257 7.25 -9.35 14.91
N LEU A 258 6.73 -8.14 14.72
CA LEU A 258 6.43 -7.59 13.40
C LEU A 258 7.70 -7.10 12.69
N LEU A 259 8.61 -6.42 13.39
CA LEU A 259 9.87 -5.94 12.81
C LEU A 259 10.80 -7.11 12.46
N GLU A 260 10.86 -8.16 13.30
CA GLU A 260 11.57 -9.40 12.96
C GLU A 260 11.00 -10.05 11.71
N MET A 261 9.66 -10.19 11.62
CA MET A 261 8.99 -10.74 10.44
C MET A 261 9.30 -9.94 9.18
N MET A 262 9.29 -8.61 9.26
CA MET A 262 9.63 -7.73 8.13
C MET A 262 11.07 -7.96 7.66
N VAL A 263 12.04 -7.96 8.58
CA VAL A 263 13.47 -8.15 8.23
C VAL A 263 13.74 -9.53 7.63
N LEU A 264 13.04 -10.55 8.09
CA LEU A 264 13.24 -11.92 7.61
C LEU A 264 12.58 -12.22 6.26
N HIS A 265 11.44 -11.59 5.97
CA HIS A 265 10.57 -12.02 4.86
C HIS A 265 10.32 -10.96 3.79
N LEU A 266 10.53 -9.68 4.09
CA LEU A 266 10.42 -8.61 3.09
C LEU A 266 11.78 -8.36 2.43
N PRO A 267 11.82 -8.15 1.11
CA PRO A 267 13.06 -7.94 0.38
C PRO A 267 13.67 -6.58 0.72
N ALA A 268 15.00 -6.53 0.81
CA ALA A 268 15.72 -5.27 0.85
C ALA A 268 15.57 -4.52 -0.49
N PRO A 269 15.64 -3.17 -0.52
CA PRO A 269 15.62 -2.38 -1.75
C PRO A 269 16.55 -2.91 -2.85
N ALA A 270 17.80 -3.24 -2.51
CA ALA A 270 18.79 -3.73 -3.46
C ALA A 270 18.44 -5.10 -4.09
N HIS A 271 17.59 -5.89 -3.42
CA HIS A 271 17.05 -7.13 -3.96
C HIS A 271 15.79 -6.85 -4.79
N ALA A 272 14.86 -6.08 -4.23
CA ALA A 272 13.58 -5.76 -4.84
C ALA A 272 13.74 -5.06 -6.20
N GLN A 273 14.69 -4.12 -6.31
CA GLN A 273 14.90 -3.39 -7.56
C GLN A 273 15.37 -4.27 -8.72
N LYS A 274 15.99 -5.43 -8.46
CA LYS A 274 16.45 -6.33 -9.52
C LYS A 274 15.32 -6.81 -10.42
N TYR A 275 14.17 -7.14 -9.82
CA TYR A 275 12.99 -7.59 -10.55
C TYR A 275 11.95 -6.47 -10.77
N ARG A 276 12.17 -5.26 -10.25
CA ARG A 276 11.23 -4.13 -10.40
C ARG A 276 11.71 -3.04 -11.35
N ALA A 277 13.01 -2.90 -11.61
CA ALA A 277 13.55 -1.81 -12.43
C ALA A 277 12.85 -1.67 -13.79
N GLU A 278 12.70 -2.77 -14.52
CA GLU A 278 12.05 -2.81 -15.85
C GLU A 278 10.54 -2.59 -15.78
N LEU A 279 9.91 -2.96 -14.66
CA LEU A 279 8.51 -2.66 -14.43
C LEU A 279 8.30 -1.15 -14.23
N LEU A 280 9.20 -0.50 -13.48
CA LEU A 280 9.02 0.89 -13.04
C LEU A 280 9.55 1.93 -14.03
N TYR A 281 10.56 1.59 -14.83
CA TYR A 281 11.23 2.52 -15.74
C TYR A 281 10.64 2.49 -17.15
N GLU A 282 10.52 3.65 -17.80
CA GLU A 282 10.03 3.72 -19.19
C GLU A 282 11.13 3.61 -20.25
N GLY A 283 12.38 3.85 -19.86
CA GLY A 283 13.52 3.80 -20.78
C GLY A 283 14.04 2.38 -21.05
N PRO A 284 15.08 2.27 -21.90
CA PRO A 284 15.69 0.99 -22.24
C PRO A 284 16.24 0.24 -21.01
N PRO A 285 16.06 -1.11 -20.92
CA PRO A 285 16.55 -1.91 -19.78
C PRO A 285 18.06 -1.91 -19.57
N ASP A 286 18.82 -1.57 -20.61
CA ASP A 286 20.28 -1.61 -20.70
C ASP A 286 20.93 -0.23 -20.50
N ASP A 287 20.15 0.83 -20.33
CA ASP A 287 20.71 2.16 -20.09
C ASP A 287 21.29 2.33 -18.67
N SER A 288 22.04 3.41 -18.48
CA SER A 288 22.72 3.69 -17.21
C SER A 288 21.75 3.93 -16.05
N CYS A 289 20.57 4.50 -16.32
CA CYS A 289 19.58 4.81 -15.30
C CYS A 289 18.88 3.55 -14.81
N CYS A 290 18.39 2.70 -15.72
CA CYS A 290 17.76 1.43 -15.41
C CYS A 290 18.74 0.48 -14.71
N THR A 291 20.00 0.43 -15.18
CA THR A 291 21.05 -0.36 -14.51
C THR A 291 21.33 0.14 -13.10
N ALA A 292 21.39 1.46 -12.89
CA ALA A 292 21.59 2.03 -11.56
C ALA A 292 20.40 1.79 -10.63
N ILE A 293 19.15 1.87 -11.13
CA ILE A 293 17.93 1.50 -10.39
C ILE A 293 18.01 0.02 -10.00
N ARG A 294 18.28 -0.87 -10.96
CA ARG A 294 18.35 -2.34 -10.76
C ARG A 294 19.35 -2.72 -9.66
N ASN A 295 20.48 -2.01 -9.60
CA ASN A 295 21.53 -2.24 -8.61
C ASN A 295 21.32 -1.45 -7.30
N CYS A 296 20.30 -0.59 -7.23
CA CYS A 296 20.09 0.37 -6.14
C CYS A 296 21.38 1.17 -5.83
N ASP A 297 22.10 1.61 -6.87
CA ASP A 297 23.44 2.18 -6.75
C ASP A 297 23.39 3.63 -6.20
N PRO A 298 23.96 3.92 -5.01
CA PRO A 298 23.96 5.27 -4.45
C PRO A 298 24.89 6.26 -5.19
N ASN A 299 25.80 5.77 -6.04
CA ASN A 299 26.74 6.58 -6.81
C ASN A 299 26.37 6.70 -8.30
N GLY A 300 25.30 6.02 -8.73
CA GLY A 300 24.79 6.11 -10.10
C GLY A 300 23.99 7.41 -10.36
N PRO A 301 23.43 7.57 -11.57
CA PRO A 301 22.51 8.67 -11.90
C PRO A 301 21.38 8.75 -10.87
N LEU A 302 21.03 9.96 -10.42
CA LEU A 302 19.89 10.15 -9.52
C LEU A 302 18.61 9.77 -10.26
N MET A 303 17.88 8.80 -9.72
CA MET A 303 16.50 8.52 -10.12
C MET A 303 15.65 8.50 -8.87
N LEU A 304 14.71 9.42 -8.76
CA LEU A 304 13.83 9.59 -7.61
C LEU A 304 12.39 9.74 -8.09
N TYR A 305 11.45 9.08 -7.43
CA TYR A 305 10.02 9.21 -7.73
C TYR A 305 9.30 9.91 -6.59
N ILE A 306 8.59 10.98 -6.90
CA ILE A 306 7.66 11.63 -5.98
C ILE A 306 6.28 10.99 -6.18
N SER A 307 5.74 10.39 -5.13
CA SER A 307 4.43 9.73 -5.16
C SER A 307 3.31 10.60 -4.61
N LYS A 308 3.61 11.58 -3.74
CA LYS A 308 2.61 12.51 -3.19
C LYS A 308 3.23 13.80 -2.66
N MET A 309 2.39 14.81 -2.53
CA MET A 309 2.74 16.08 -1.89
C MET A 309 2.11 16.14 -0.49
N VAL A 310 2.93 16.33 0.53
CA VAL A 310 2.50 16.45 1.92
C VAL A 310 2.46 17.91 2.31
N ALA A 311 1.32 18.40 2.80
CA ALA A 311 1.22 19.76 3.31
C ALA A 311 2.13 19.94 4.54
N SER A 312 2.97 20.96 4.52
CA SER A 312 3.82 21.32 5.67
C SER A 312 3.02 22.06 6.73
N SER A 313 3.45 21.97 8.00
CA SER A 313 2.94 22.82 9.09
C SER A 313 3.17 24.30 8.84
N ASP A 314 4.22 24.64 8.08
CA ASP A 314 4.48 25.99 7.60
C ASP A 314 3.47 26.32 6.49
N LYS A 315 2.41 27.05 6.87
CA LYS A 315 1.29 27.42 6.01
C LYS A 315 1.76 27.85 4.61
N GLY A 316 1.38 27.05 3.61
CA GLY A 316 1.57 27.37 2.19
C GLY A 316 2.69 26.60 1.47
N ARG A 317 3.48 25.76 2.16
CA ARG A 317 4.50 24.93 1.50
C ARG A 317 4.13 23.45 1.49
N PHE A 318 4.52 22.76 0.43
CA PHE A 318 4.41 21.31 0.31
C PHE A 318 5.79 20.66 0.37
N ILE A 319 5.83 19.47 0.97
CA ILE A 319 6.96 18.56 0.97
C ILE A 319 6.66 17.50 -0.09
N ALA A 320 7.49 17.41 -1.12
CA ALA A 320 7.41 16.34 -2.10
C ALA A 320 7.93 15.05 -1.46
N TYR A 321 7.05 14.08 -1.26
CA TYR A 321 7.36 12.80 -0.63
C TYR A 321 7.55 11.72 -1.68
N GLY A 322 8.65 10.97 -1.55
CA GLY A 322 9.03 10.01 -2.56
C GLY A 322 10.15 9.08 -2.11
N ARG A 323 10.73 8.37 -3.08
CA ARG A 323 11.83 7.43 -2.88
C ARG A 323 12.95 7.67 -3.87
N VAL A 324 14.18 7.54 -3.38
CA VAL A 324 15.40 7.48 -4.20
C VAL A 324 15.59 6.04 -4.67
N PHE A 325 15.53 5.80 -5.98
CA PHE A 325 15.73 4.48 -6.59
C PHE A 325 17.21 4.25 -6.95
N SER A 326 17.89 5.28 -7.44
CA SER A 326 19.35 5.31 -7.64
C SER A 326 19.94 6.68 -7.36
N GLY A 327 21.25 6.75 -7.18
CA GLY A 327 21.99 7.95 -6.82
C GLY A 327 21.79 8.40 -5.38
N THR A 328 22.21 9.62 -5.08
CA THR A 328 22.07 10.23 -3.76
C THR A 328 21.56 11.65 -3.89
N VAL A 329 20.40 11.93 -3.29
CA VAL A 329 19.82 13.28 -3.32
C VAL A 329 20.43 14.13 -2.21
N ARG A 330 20.73 15.41 -2.50
CA ARG A 330 21.33 16.36 -1.55
C ARG A 330 20.61 17.69 -1.56
N SER A 331 20.59 18.37 -0.42
CA SER A 331 20.14 19.76 -0.34
C SER A 331 21.03 20.64 -1.22
N GLY A 332 20.41 21.52 -2.00
CA GLY A 332 21.06 22.45 -2.92
C GLY A 332 21.33 21.89 -4.32
N MET A 333 21.02 20.63 -4.60
CA MET A 333 21.26 20.02 -5.90
C MET A 333 20.31 20.58 -6.96
N LYS A 334 20.82 20.86 -8.16
CA LYS A 334 20.00 21.18 -9.33
C LYS A 334 19.53 19.87 -9.95
N VAL A 335 18.23 19.78 -10.20
CA VAL A 335 17.60 18.57 -10.72
C VAL A 335 16.61 18.91 -11.80
N ARG A 336 16.43 17.95 -12.70
CA ARG A 336 15.38 17.90 -13.69
C ARG A 336 14.18 17.18 -13.10
N VAL A 337 13.02 17.78 -13.25
CA VAL A 337 11.73 17.21 -12.82
C VAL A 337 10.91 16.94 -14.06
N MET A 338 10.52 15.68 -14.23
CA MET A 338 9.70 15.17 -15.32
C MET A 338 8.32 14.83 -14.74
N GLY A 339 7.29 15.55 -15.17
CA GLY A 339 5.92 15.29 -14.74
C GLY A 339 5.30 14.08 -15.47
N PRO A 340 4.07 13.69 -15.11
CA PRO A 340 3.41 12.51 -15.65
C PRO A 340 3.15 12.54 -17.16
N ASN A 341 3.06 13.73 -17.77
CA ASN A 341 2.84 13.89 -19.20
C ASN A 341 4.14 14.13 -19.98
N TYR A 342 5.29 13.99 -19.32
CA TYR A 342 6.57 14.17 -19.97
C TYR A 342 6.78 13.12 -21.05
N VAL A 343 7.12 13.56 -22.26
CA VAL A 343 7.53 12.68 -23.35
C VAL A 343 9.03 12.91 -23.62
N PRO A 344 9.86 11.86 -23.59
CA PRO A 344 11.28 11.94 -23.93
C PRO A 344 11.54 12.73 -25.22
N GLY A 345 12.48 13.66 -25.17
CA GLY A 345 12.82 14.55 -26.29
C GLY A 345 11.94 15.81 -26.44
N THR A 346 10.86 15.95 -25.67
CA THR A 346 10.02 17.16 -25.67
C THR A 346 10.36 18.11 -24.51
N LYS A 347 9.81 19.35 -24.56
CA LYS A 347 9.83 20.31 -23.43
C LYS A 347 8.53 20.32 -22.64
N THR A 348 7.60 19.44 -22.96
CA THR A 348 6.29 19.36 -22.32
C THR A 348 6.45 18.74 -20.93
N ASP A 349 5.89 19.37 -19.89
CA ASP A 349 5.87 18.82 -18.52
C ASP A 349 7.25 18.45 -17.94
N VAL A 350 8.26 19.28 -18.24
CA VAL A 350 9.62 19.16 -17.68
C VAL A 350 10.16 20.51 -17.25
N ALA A 351 10.81 20.55 -16.09
CA ALA A 351 11.46 21.77 -15.62
C ALA A 351 12.73 21.47 -14.82
N MET A 352 13.64 22.44 -14.81
CA MET A 352 14.82 22.44 -13.94
C MET A 352 14.52 23.21 -12.67
N THR A 353 14.84 22.63 -11.51
CA THR A 353 14.69 23.29 -10.21
C THR A 353 15.83 22.90 -9.28
N LYS A 354 15.88 23.55 -8.12
CA LYS A 354 16.87 23.28 -7.07
C LYS A 354 16.18 22.72 -5.84
N ILE A 355 16.68 21.60 -5.34
CA ILE A 355 16.23 21.02 -4.09
C ILE A 355 16.67 21.94 -2.96
N GLN A 356 15.72 22.47 -2.19
CA GLN A 356 16.04 23.40 -1.10
C GLN A 356 16.46 22.65 0.16
N HIS A 357 15.68 21.64 0.55
CA HIS A 357 15.88 20.88 1.78
C HIS A 357 15.56 19.40 1.57
N THR A 358 16.36 18.53 2.19
CA THR A 358 16.14 17.09 2.30
C THR A 358 15.74 16.73 3.73
N ARG A 359 14.67 15.94 3.89
CA ARG A 359 14.08 15.60 5.19
C ARG A 359 13.77 14.11 5.29
N LEU A 360 13.94 13.55 6.49
CA LEU A 360 13.38 12.26 6.90
C LEU A 360 11.97 12.47 7.45
N MET A 361 11.06 11.57 7.09
CA MET A 361 9.67 11.59 7.53
C MET A 361 9.51 10.71 8.77
N MET A 362 9.06 11.29 9.88
CA MET A 362 8.95 10.64 11.19
C MET A 362 7.53 10.79 11.73
N GLY A 363 6.53 10.52 10.90
CA GLY A 363 5.12 10.67 11.28
C GLY A 363 4.73 12.14 11.42
N GLY A 364 4.42 12.56 12.63
CA GLY A 364 4.05 13.96 12.95
C GLY A 364 5.21 14.96 12.95
N ARG A 365 6.46 14.50 12.79
CA ARG A 365 7.66 15.37 12.72
C ARG A 365 8.52 15.06 11.50
N THR A 366 9.35 16.01 11.09
CA THR A 366 10.34 15.83 10.01
C THR A 366 11.73 16.21 10.50
N ASP A 367 12.72 15.36 10.24
CA ASP A 367 14.10 15.62 10.64
C ASP A 367 14.93 16.03 9.41
N SER A 368 15.64 17.14 9.49
CA SER A 368 16.46 17.62 8.36
C SER A 368 17.74 16.79 8.23
N VAL A 369 18.09 16.41 7.01
CA VAL A 369 19.30 15.64 6.69
C VAL A 369 20.03 16.26 5.51
N ASN A 370 21.34 16.07 5.40
CA ASN A 370 22.13 16.66 4.31
C ASN A 370 21.94 15.93 2.97
N SER A 371 21.75 14.61 3.04
CA SER A 371 21.62 13.75 1.88
C SER A 371 20.88 12.46 2.19
N VAL A 372 20.20 11.90 1.19
CA VAL A 372 19.52 10.60 1.29
C VAL A 372 19.96 9.72 0.11
N PRO A 373 20.56 8.54 0.36
CA PRO A 373 21.00 7.63 -0.71
C PRO A 373 19.83 6.80 -1.26
N SER A 374 20.10 6.10 -2.37
CA SER A 374 19.22 5.10 -2.97
C SER A 374 18.65 4.10 -1.95
N GLY A 375 17.43 3.64 -2.23
CA GLY A 375 16.67 2.71 -1.40
C GLY A 375 15.84 3.35 -0.29
N ASN A 376 16.05 4.64 0.02
CA ASN A 376 15.36 5.32 1.11
C ASN A 376 14.21 6.23 0.63
N ILE A 377 13.23 6.40 1.51
CA ILE A 377 12.19 7.44 1.38
C ILE A 377 12.74 8.81 1.78
N VAL A 378 12.22 9.86 1.17
CA VAL A 378 12.68 11.23 1.40
C VAL A 378 11.55 12.24 1.24
N GLY A 379 11.57 13.28 2.08
CA GLY A 379 10.81 14.50 1.87
C GLY A 379 11.70 15.60 1.29
N LEU A 380 11.27 16.22 0.19
CA LEU A 380 11.98 17.28 -0.51
C LEU A 380 11.22 18.61 -0.47
N GLY A 381 11.93 19.69 -0.15
CA GLY A 381 11.43 21.06 -0.27
C GLY A 381 11.88 21.73 -1.58
N GLY A 382 11.04 22.63 -2.10
CA GLY A 382 11.34 23.44 -3.30
C GLY A 382 10.87 22.85 -4.63
N LEU A 383 10.08 21.77 -4.60
CA LEU A 383 9.51 21.13 -5.79
C LEU A 383 8.02 21.45 -6.00
N ASP A 384 7.39 22.19 -5.07
CA ASP A 384 5.96 22.50 -5.00
C ASP A 384 5.44 23.34 -6.18
N GLN A 385 6.32 24.09 -6.84
CA GLN A 385 5.97 24.91 -8.01
C GLN A 385 5.96 24.11 -9.31
N VAL A 386 6.67 22.98 -9.35
CA VAL A 386 6.85 22.17 -10.56
C VAL A 386 6.03 20.89 -10.51
N ILE A 387 5.95 20.26 -9.35
CA ILE A 387 5.20 19.01 -9.16
C ILE A 387 3.80 19.34 -8.67
N ILE A 388 2.80 18.79 -9.36
CA ILE A 388 1.40 18.87 -8.94
C ILE A 388 1.06 17.65 -8.05
N LYS A 389 1.21 16.43 -8.57
CA LYS A 389 0.81 15.18 -7.86
C LYS A 389 1.98 14.20 -7.72
N SER A 390 2.50 13.77 -8.86
CA SER A 390 3.62 12.84 -8.99
C SER A 390 4.64 13.37 -9.99
N GLY A 391 5.83 12.77 -10.00
CA GLY A 391 6.86 13.10 -10.97
C GLY A 391 8.18 12.40 -10.70
N THR A 392 8.99 12.27 -11.74
CA THR A 392 10.35 11.72 -11.65
C THR A 392 11.36 12.85 -11.55
N VAL A 393 12.31 12.73 -10.63
CA VAL A 393 13.39 13.69 -10.40
C VAL A 393 14.72 13.01 -10.72
N SER A 394 15.53 13.65 -11.55
CA SER A 394 16.85 13.17 -11.95
C SER A 394 17.87 14.29 -12.10
N ASP A 395 19.15 13.99 -11.97
CA ASP A 395 20.26 14.87 -12.33
C ASP A 395 20.87 14.54 -13.70
N PHE A 396 20.35 13.51 -14.38
CA PHE A 396 20.86 13.02 -15.65
C PHE A 396 19.95 13.45 -16.81
N GLU A 397 20.56 13.98 -17.87
CA GLU A 397 19.83 14.59 -18.99
C GLU A 397 19.09 13.54 -19.85
N GLU A 398 19.70 12.38 -20.06
CA GLU A 398 19.14 11.31 -20.89
C GLU A 398 18.18 10.39 -20.11
N ALA A 399 17.84 10.73 -18.86
CA ALA A 399 16.91 9.95 -18.06
C ALA A 399 15.49 9.97 -18.65
N PHE A 400 14.90 8.79 -18.79
CA PHE A 400 13.47 8.59 -19.00
C PHE A 400 12.70 8.71 -17.67
N PRO A 401 11.41 9.04 -17.70
CA PRO A 401 10.60 9.04 -16.49
C PRO A 401 10.36 7.61 -15.97
N LEU A 402 10.08 7.49 -14.68
CA LEU A 402 9.45 6.30 -14.12
C LEU A 402 7.96 6.34 -14.50
N LYS A 403 7.37 5.16 -14.77
CA LYS A 403 5.97 5.02 -15.16
C LYS A 403 5.06 5.66 -14.13
N ASP A 404 3.98 6.31 -14.57
CA ASP A 404 3.02 6.90 -13.64
C ASP A 404 2.20 5.82 -12.90
N MET A 405 1.52 6.22 -11.83
CA MET A 405 0.66 5.35 -11.05
C MET A 405 -0.69 5.15 -11.73
N LYS A 406 -1.12 3.88 -11.88
CA LYS A 406 -2.47 3.55 -12.32
C LYS A 406 -3.38 3.47 -11.10
N TYR A 407 -4.27 4.44 -10.95
CA TYR A 407 -5.29 4.40 -9.90
C TYR A 407 -6.39 3.41 -10.28
N SER A 408 -6.77 2.53 -9.37
CA SER A 408 -7.88 1.59 -9.58
C SER A 408 -9.26 2.21 -9.43
N VAL A 409 -9.31 3.49 -9.02
CA VAL A 409 -10.55 4.24 -8.77
C VAL A 409 -10.48 5.55 -9.54
N SER A 410 -11.65 6.01 -9.98
CA SER A 410 -11.82 7.31 -10.62
C SER A 410 -12.64 8.24 -9.73
N PRO A 411 -12.43 9.56 -9.81
CA PRO A 411 -13.23 10.52 -9.07
C PRO A 411 -14.61 10.67 -9.72
N VAL A 412 -15.60 9.93 -9.21
CA VAL A 412 -16.95 9.84 -9.81
C VAL A 412 -17.97 10.75 -9.15
N VAL A 413 -17.82 11.03 -7.85
CA VAL A 413 -18.74 11.89 -7.08
C VAL A 413 -18.24 13.33 -7.17
N ARG A 414 -19.13 14.25 -7.51
CA ARG A 414 -18.85 15.66 -7.75
C ARG A 414 -19.71 16.54 -6.85
N VAL A 415 -19.14 17.64 -6.36
CA VAL A 415 -19.85 18.70 -5.62
C VAL A 415 -19.40 20.06 -6.14
N ALA A 416 -20.35 20.97 -6.35
CA ALA A 416 -20.05 22.37 -6.60
C ALA A 416 -19.75 23.07 -5.27
N VAL A 417 -18.72 23.93 -5.26
CA VAL A 417 -18.29 24.69 -4.10
C VAL A 417 -18.21 26.17 -4.43
N GLU A 418 -18.75 26.99 -3.53
CA GLU A 418 -18.66 28.45 -3.62
C GLU A 418 -18.29 29.03 -2.25
N PRO A 419 -17.55 30.14 -2.18
CA PRO A 419 -17.27 30.77 -0.90
C PRO A 419 -18.56 31.41 -0.38
N LYS A 420 -18.84 31.29 0.92
CA LYS A 420 -20.03 31.92 1.51
C LYS A 420 -19.97 33.44 1.39
N ASN A 421 -18.77 34.00 1.53
CA ASN A 421 -18.47 35.41 1.29
C ASN A 421 -17.77 35.56 -0.08
N PRO A 422 -18.32 36.32 -1.04
CA PRO A 422 -17.69 36.49 -2.36
C PRO A 422 -16.26 37.03 -2.33
N THR A 423 -15.90 37.78 -1.28
CA THR A 423 -14.54 38.30 -1.07
C THR A 423 -13.49 37.22 -0.85
N ASP A 424 -13.90 36.01 -0.43
CA ASP A 424 -13.01 34.88 -0.20
C ASP A 424 -12.77 34.04 -1.47
N LEU A 425 -13.32 34.42 -2.63
CA LEU A 425 -13.10 33.72 -3.90
C LEU A 425 -11.61 33.51 -4.24
N PRO A 426 -10.70 34.47 -4.06
CA PRO A 426 -9.27 34.23 -4.27
C PRO A 426 -8.69 33.14 -3.36
N LYS A 427 -9.19 33.05 -2.11
CA LYS A 427 -8.78 32.00 -1.16
C LYS A 427 -9.32 30.64 -1.59
N LEU A 428 -10.55 30.58 -2.10
CA LEU A 428 -11.12 29.35 -2.66
C LEU A 428 -10.29 28.85 -3.85
N LEU A 429 -9.99 29.72 -4.82
CA LEU A 429 -9.20 29.34 -6.00
C LEU A 429 -7.82 28.82 -5.64
N GLU A 430 -7.13 29.49 -4.71
CA GLU A 430 -5.83 29.00 -4.21
C GLU A 430 -5.99 27.72 -3.40
N GLY A 431 -7.04 27.63 -2.58
CA GLY A 431 -7.34 26.44 -1.79
C GLY A 431 -7.61 25.20 -2.64
N LEU A 432 -8.36 25.36 -3.73
CA LEU A 432 -8.64 24.30 -4.70
C LEU A 432 -7.36 23.80 -5.38
N LYS A 433 -6.47 24.71 -5.79
CA LYS A 433 -5.15 24.34 -6.34
C LYS A 433 -4.32 23.55 -5.32
N ARG A 434 -4.35 23.95 -4.06
CA ARG A 434 -3.63 23.26 -2.97
C ARG A 434 -4.23 21.90 -2.66
N LEU A 435 -5.56 21.79 -2.67
CA LEU A 435 -6.28 20.53 -2.49
C LEU A 435 -5.92 19.53 -3.60
N ALA A 436 -5.96 19.96 -4.86
CA ALA A 436 -5.60 19.13 -6.01
C ALA A 436 -4.14 18.64 -5.99
N LYS A 437 -3.24 19.37 -5.32
CA LYS A 437 -1.85 18.93 -5.09
C LYS A 437 -1.74 17.94 -3.93
N SER A 438 -2.51 18.15 -2.87
CA SER A 438 -2.40 17.34 -1.65
C SER A 438 -2.98 15.94 -1.80
N ASP A 439 -4.05 15.79 -2.59
CA ASP A 439 -4.72 14.51 -2.78
C ASP A 439 -4.45 13.96 -4.19
N PRO A 440 -3.95 12.72 -4.33
CA PRO A 440 -3.62 12.17 -5.64
C PRO A 440 -4.82 12.02 -6.58
N LEU A 441 -6.03 11.78 -6.05
CA LEU A 441 -7.22 11.46 -6.84
C LEU A 441 -8.12 12.67 -7.09
N VAL A 442 -8.18 13.62 -6.15
CA VAL A 442 -9.06 14.79 -6.28
C VAL A 442 -8.83 15.54 -7.59
N GLN A 443 -9.92 15.93 -8.22
CA GLN A 443 -9.92 16.85 -9.35
C GLN A 443 -10.71 18.10 -8.99
N THR A 444 -10.13 19.26 -9.30
CA THR A 444 -10.80 20.55 -9.16
C THR A 444 -11.00 21.13 -10.54
N ILE A 445 -12.25 21.34 -10.93
CA ILE A 445 -12.66 21.77 -12.26
C ILE A 445 -13.36 23.12 -12.12
N THR A 446 -13.03 24.08 -12.97
CA THR A 446 -13.82 25.29 -13.13
C THR A 446 -14.59 25.19 -14.43
N GLU A 447 -15.91 25.16 -14.35
CA GLU A 447 -16.78 25.05 -15.52
C GLU A 447 -16.94 26.41 -16.22
N GLU A 448 -17.39 26.41 -17.48
CA GLU A 448 -17.63 27.62 -18.26
C GLU A 448 -18.70 28.53 -17.64
N SER A 449 -19.61 27.95 -16.84
CA SER A 449 -20.61 28.66 -16.02
C SER A 449 -19.99 29.51 -14.91
N GLY A 450 -18.71 29.28 -14.57
CA GLY A 450 -18.03 29.87 -13.43
C GLY A 450 -18.15 29.05 -12.14
N GLU A 451 -18.83 27.90 -12.17
CA GLU A 451 -18.93 27.00 -11.03
C GLU A 451 -17.60 26.27 -10.79
N HIS A 452 -17.21 26.14 -9.51
CA HIS A 452 -16.05 25.36 -9.10
C HIS A 452 -16.52 24.01 -8.59
N VAL A 453 -16.02 22.93 -9.17
CA VAL A 453 -16.43 21.56 -8.86
C VAL A 453 -15.25 20.78 -8.30
N ILE A 454 -15.49 20.06 -7.21
CA ILE A 454 -14.56 19.09 -6.64
C ILE A 454 -15.09 17.70 -6.96
N ALA A 455 -14.25 16.86 -7.55
CA ALA A 455 -14.54 15.46 -7.81
C ALA A 455 -13.65 14.54 -6.94
N GLY A 456 -14.24 13.50 -6.37
CA GLY A 456 -13.57 12.53 -5.49
C GLY A 456 -14.09 11.10 -5.68
N ALA A 457 -13.44 10.11 -5.04
CA ALA A 457 -13.82 8.70 -5.15
C ALA A 457 -15.25 8.41 -4.67
N GLY A 458 -15.63 9.03 -3.54
CA GLY A 458 -16.84 8.71 -2.80
C GLY A 458 -17.23 9.84 -1.85
N GLU A 459 -18.29 9.61 -1.08
CA GLU A 459 -18.85 10.60 -0.15
C GLU A 459 -17.89 10.93 1.00
N LEU A 460 -17.33 9.90 1.65
CA LEU A 460 -16.38 10.08 2.74
C LEU A 460 -15.10 10.76 2.24
N HIS A 461 -14.63 10.41 1.03
CA HIS A 461 -13.51 11.11 0.40
C HIS A 461 -13.77 12.62 0.30
N LEU A 462 -14.92 12.99 -0.27
CA LEU A 462 -15.29 14.39 -0.46
C LEU A 462 -15.48 15.12 0.86
N GLU A 463 -16.10 14.50 1.86
CA GLU A 463 -16.26 15.09 3.20
C GLU A 463 -14.90 15.52 3.78
N ILE A 464 -13.90 14.63 3.72
CA ILE A 464 -12.54 14.94 4.16
C ILE A 464 -11.90 16.03 3.30
N CYS A 465 -12.05 15.95 1.96
CA CYS A 465 -11.47 16.95 1.06
C CYS A 465 -12.06 18.36 1.28
N LEU A 466 -13.36 18.44 1.54
CA LEU A 466 -14.06 19.69 1.86
C LEU A 466 -13.61 20.25 3.21
N LYS A 467 -13.41 19.37 4.20
CA LYS A 467 -12.85 19.76 5.50
C LYS A 467 -11.42 20.28 5.36
N ASP A 468 -10.54 19.57 4.66
CA ASP A 468 -9.16 20.00 4.39
C ASP A 468 -9.15 21.35 3.62
N LEU A 469 -10.04 21.51 2.63
CA LEU A 469 -10.20 22.78 1.90
C LEU A 469 -10.56 23.93 2.83
N GLN A 470 -11.58 23.75 3.65
CA GLN A 470 -12.09 24.79 4.55
C GLN A 470 -11.08 25.11 5.65
N GLU A 471 -10.60 24.12 6.39
CA GLU A 471 -9.76 24.29 7.58
C GLU A 471 -8.31 24.65 7.22
N ASP A 472 -7.66 23.87 6.34
CA ASP A 472 -6.23 23.97 6.10
C ASP A 472 -5.86 24.89 4.93
N PHE A 473 -6.68 24.91 3.88
CA PHE A 473 -6.34 25.62 2.64
C PHE A 473 -6.98 27.00 2.52
N MET A 474 -8.17 27.19 3.08
CA MET A 474 -8.89 28.47 3.13
C MET A 474 -8.78 29.21 4.46
N ASN A 475 -8.02 28.67 5.43
CA ASN A 475 -7.85 29.23 6.79
C ASN A 475 -9.19 29.43 7.54
N GLY A 476 -10.11 28.48 7.41
CA GLY A 476 -11.41 28.48 8.08
C GLY A 476 -12.50 29.32 7.39
N ALA A 477 -12.25 29.87 6.20
CA ALA A 477 -13.29 30.60 5.47
C ALA A 477 -14.42 29.65 5.03
N GLU A 478 -15.66 30.03 5.31
CA GLU A 478 -16.82 29.18 5.07
C GLU A 478 -17.11 28.99 3.58
N ILE A 479 -17.44 27.76 3.20
CA ILE A 479 -17.87 27.37 1.87
C ILE A 479 -19.31 26.89 1.90
N LYS A 480 -20.03 27.08 0.79
CA LYS A 480 -21.29 26.39 0.53
C LYS A 480 -21.00 25.27 -0.45
N VAL A 481 -21.67 24.13 -0.24
CA VAL A 481 -21.46 22.91 -1.00
C VAL A 481 -22.81 22.47 -1.55
N SER A 482 -22.86 22.12 -2.83
CA SER A 482 -24.07 21.56 -3.44
C SER A 482 -24.32 20.12 -2.98
N ASN A 483 -25.48 19.56 -3.33
CA ASN A 483 -25.68 18.13 -3.20
C ASN A 483 -24.69 17.36 -4.11
N PRO A 484 -24.20 16.19 -3.67
CA PRO A 484 -23.35 15.34 -4.49
C PRO A 484 -24.07 14.86 -5.75
N VAL A 485 -23.41 14.94 -6.88
CA VAL A 485 -23.87 14.43 -8.18
C VAL A 485 -22.85 13.46 -8.76
N VAL A 486 -23.31 12.51 -9.57
CA VAL A 486 -22.43 11.56 -10.26
C VAL A 486 -22.19 11.98 -11.70
N THR A 487 -21.00 11.68 -12.22
CA THR A 487 -20.69 11.94 -13.64
C THR A 487 -21.37 10.91 -14.53
N PHE A 488 -22.22 11.37 -15.43
CA PHE A 488 -22.78 10.51 -16.47
C PHE A 488 -21.78 10.33 -17.62
N ARG A 489 -21.77 9.14 -18.20
CA ARG A 489 -21.07 8.84 -19.46
C ARG A 489 -22.11 8.58 -20.54
N GLU A 490 -21.75 8.88 -21.77
CA GLU A 490 -22.61 8.66 -22.93
C GLU A 490 -22.14 7.42 -23.69
N THR A 491 -23.09 6.64 -24.20
CA THR A 491 -22.85 5.50 -25.08
C THR A 491 -23.96 5.42 -26.12
N ILE A 492 -23.75 4.63 -27.18
CA ILE A 492 -24.74 4.42 -28.25
C ILE A 492 -25.15 2.95 -28.30
N GLU A 493 -26.44 2.68 -28.53
CA GLU A 493 -26.94 1.30 -28.73
C GLU A 493 -26.63 0.76 -30.13
N GLY A 494 -26.30 1.65 -31.07
CA GLY A 494 -26.08 1.32 -32.47
C GLY A 494 -27.37 1.24 -33.29
N VAL A 495 -27.23 1.33 -34.60
CA VAL A 495 -28.32 1.18 -35.57
C VAL A 495 -27.93 0.15 -36.62
N SER A 496 -28.92 -0.52 -37.19
CA SER A 496 -28.71 -1.45 -38.30
C SER A 496 -28.23 -0.68 -39.53
N ASP A 497 -27.06 -1.07 -40.06
CA ASP A 497 -26.42 -0.46 -41.23
C ASP A 497 -26.13 1.06 -41.05
N PRO A 498 -25.19 1.42 -40.17
CA PRO A 498 -24.89 2.82 -39.85
C PRO A 498 -24.29 3.61 -41.02
N GLU A 499 -23.64 2.92 -41.98
CA GLU A 499 -23.04 3.54 -43.16
C GLU A 499 -24.07 4.18 -44.10
N SER A 500 -25.28 3.61 -44.15
CA SER A 500 -26.37 4.12 -44.97
C SER A 500 -27.37 4.94 -44.17
N SER A 501 -27.68 4.53 -42.93
CA SER A 501 -28.81 5.08 -42.16
C SER A 501 -28.43 6.19 -41.18
N ALA A 502 -27.15 6.28 -40.77
CA ALA A 502 -26.69 7.22 -39.75
C ALA A 502 -25.43 8.00 -40.17
N LEU A 503 -25.20 8.14 -41.49
CA LEU A 503 -24.08 8.91 -42.01
C LEU A 503 -24.33 10.42 -41.83
N CYS A 504 -23.55 11.06 -40.96
CA CYS A 504 -23.57 12.49 -40.75
C CYS A 504 -22.53 13.19 -41.64
N LEU A 505 -22.93 14.29 -42.28
CA LEU A 505 -22.05 15.15 -43.07
C LEU A 505 -21.80 16.48 -42.35
N SER A 506 -20.54 16.80 -42.10
CA SER A 506 -20.11 18.13 -41.66
C SER A 506 -19.21 18.80 -42.69
N LYS A 507 -19.29 20.13 -42.81
CA LYS A 507 -18.50 20.93 -43.74
C LYS A 507 -17.69 21.95 -42.97
N SER A 508 -16.43 22.17 -43.35
CA SER A 508 -15.63 23.25 -42.77
C SER A 508 -16.25 24.62 -43.09
N PRO A 509 -15.97 25.67 -42.29
CA PRO A 509 -16.50 27.02 -42.54
C PRO A 509 -16.17 27.56 -43.93
N ASN A 510 -14.97 27.25 -44.44
CA ASN A 510 -14.55 27.59 -45.81
C ASN A 510 -15.12 26.67 -46.90
N LYS A 511 -15.85 25.60 -46.53
CA LYS A 511 -16.47 24.58 -47.41
C LYS A 511 -15.50 23.72 -48.22
N HIS A 512 -14.20 23.80 -47.98
CA HIS A 512 -13.19 23.00 -48.69
C HIS A 512 -13.14 21.55 -48.18
N ASN A 513 -13.44 21.33 -46.90
CA ASN A 513 -13.40 20.01 -46.29
C ASN A 513 -14.82 19.53 -45.99
N ARG A 514 -15.06 18.24 -46.26
CA ARG A 514 -16.30 17.53 -45.95
C ARG A 514 -15.93 16.27 -45.17
N LEU A 515 -16.53 16.11 -44.00
CA LEU A 515 -16.36 14.93 -43.15
C LEU A 515 -17.65 14.14 -43.17
N TYR A 516 -17.54 12.85 -43.48
CA TYR A 516 -18.63 11.88 -43.44
C TYR A 516 -18.33 10.93 -42.30
N ILE A 517 -19.16 10.92 -41.26
CA ILE A 517 -18.91 10.18 -40.03
C ILE A 517 -20.21 9.46 -39.65
N TYR A 518 -20.08 8.19 -39.26
CA TYR A 518 -21.11 7.45 -38.54
C TYR A 518 -20.50 6.90 -37.25
N ALA A 519 -21.34 6.48 -36.31
CA ALA A 519 -20.89 5.88 -35.05
C ALA A 519 -21.57 4.51 -34.85
N SER A 520 -20.79 3.54 -34.39
CA SER A 520 -21.26 2.20 -34.02
C SER A 520 -20.68 1.80 -32.67
N PRO A 521 -21.44 1.06 -31.82
CA PRO A 521 -20.92 0.60 -30.54
C PRO A 521 -19.71 -0.32 -30.75
N LEU A 522 -18.72 -0.20 -29.87
CA LEU A 522 -17.58 -1.12 -29.85
C LEU A 522 -18.05 -2.54 -29.47
N PRO A 523 -17.40 -3.60 -29.99
CA PRO A 523 -17.64 -4.96 -29.54
C PRO A 523 -17.52 -5.10 -28.02
N LYS A 524 -18.28 -6.03 -27.43
CA LYS A 524 -18.20 -6.34 -26.00
C LYS A 524 -16.75 -6.66 -25.60
N GLU A 525 -16.37 -6.28 -24.38
CA GLU A 525 -15.02 -6.44 -23.81
C GLU A 525 -13.89 -5.63 -24.47
N LEU A 526 -14.06 -5.10 -25.69
CA LEU A 526 -13.03 -4.25 -26.31
C LEU A 526 -12.78 -2.95 -25.52
N PRO A 527 -13.80 -2.22 -25.02
CA PRO A 527 -13.57 -1.06 -24.15
C PRO A 527 -12.72 -1.41 -22.92
N ASN A 528 -13.03 -2.51 -22.24
CA ASN A 528 -12.27 -2.98 -21.07
C ASN A 528 -10.82 -3.29 -21.44
N ALA A 529 -10.58 -3.90 -22.59
CA ALA A 529 -9.22 -4.20 -23.07
C ALA A 529 -8.42 -2.94 -23.45
N ILE A 530 -9.09 -1.90 -23.96
CA ILE A 530 -8.48 -0.59 -24.22
C ILE A 530 -8.12 0.08 -22.89
N GLU A 531 -9.04 0.10 -21.92
CA GLU A 531 -8.79 0.67 -20.59
C GLU A 531 -7.68 -0.07 -19.81
N ASP A 532 -7.62 -1.39 -19.92
CA ASP A 532 -6.54 -2.22 -19.37
C ASP A 532 -5.19 -1.97 -20.05
N GLY A 533 -5.19 -1.34 -21.23
CA GLY A 533 -4.00 -1.12 -22.06
C GLY A 533 -3.52 -2.38 -22.79
N LYS A 534 -4.38 -3.40 -22.95
CA LYS A 534 -4.10 -4.59 -23.80
C LYS A 534 -4.16 -4.24 -25.29
N VAL A 535 -4.94 -3.22 -25.63
CA VAL A 535 -5.08 -2.69 -26.99
C VAL A 535 -4.84 -1.19 -26.96
N GLY A 536 -3.77 -0.75 -27.61
CA GLY A 536 -3.33 0.65 -27.61
C GLY A 536 -3.00 1.18 -29.01
N PRO A 537 -3.03 2.51 -29.19
CA PRO A 537 -2.67 3.14 -30.47
C PRO A 537 -1.18 2.97 -30.82
N ARG A 538 -0.33 2.70 -29.83
CA ARG A 538 1.12 2.49 -29.99
C ARG A 538 1.51 1.05 -30.34
N ASP A 539 0.57 0.11 -30.29
CA ASP A 539 0.84 -1.28 -30.65
C ASP A 539 1.21 -1.41 -32.12
N GLU A 540 2.02 -2.43 -32.43
CA GLU A 540 2.35 -2.75 -33.82
C GLU A 540 1.06 -3.00 -34.61
N ALA A 541 0.84 -2.24 -35.68
CA ALA A 541 -0.42 -2.19 -36.40
C ALA A 541 -0.93 -3.58 -36.84
N LYS A 542 -0.03 -4.45 -37.31
CA LYS A 542 -0.38 -5.83 -37.71
C LYS A 542 -0.80 -6.71 -36.55
N ALA A 543 -0.12 -6.58 -35.39
CA ALA A 543 -0.46 -7.33 -34.19
C ALA A 543 -1.83 -6.88 -33.65
N ARG A 544 -2.06 -5.56 -33.59
CA ARG A 544 -3.35 -4.98 -33.19
C ARG A 544 -4.49 -5.39 -34.12
N MET A 545 -4.31 -5.30 -35.44
CA MET A 545 -5.30 -5.76 -36.43
C MET A 545 -5.69 -7.22 -36.21
N LYS A 546 -4.69 -8.08 -36.03
CA LYS A 546 -4.91 -9.52 -35.79
C LYS A 546 -5.70 -9.76 -34.50
N MET A 547 -5.37 -9.03 -33.43
CA MET A 547 -6.07 -9.11 -32.14
C MET A 547 -7.52 -8.65 -32.25
N LEU A 548 -7.77 -7.47 -32.84
CA LEU A 548 -9.12 -6.93 -33.07
C LEU A 548 -10.01 -7.89 -33.88
N ARG A 549 -9.43 -8.54 -34.90
CA ARG A 549 -10.14 -9.51 -35.71
C ARG A 549 -10.42 -10.83 -34.97
N ASN A 550 -9.39 -11.42 -34.39
CA ASN A 550 -9.47 -12.77 -33.83
C ASN A 550 -10.21 -12.80 -32.49
N ASP A 551 -9.98 -11.81 -31.64
CA ASP A 551 -10.45 -11.84 -30.25
C ASP A 551 -11.75 -11.03 -30.07
N TYR A 552 -11.99 -10.04 -30.94
CA TYR A 552 -13.15 -9.14 -30.87
C TYR A 552 -14.05 -9.18 -32.12
N GLY A 553 -13.73 -10.04 -33.09
CA GLY A 553 -14.59 -10.31 -34.26
C GLY A 553 -14.76 -9.12 -35.22
N MET A 554 -13.85 -8.14 -35.19
CA MET A 554 -13.95 -6.96 -36.05
C MET A 554 -13.65 -7.30 -37.52
N PRO A 555 -14.42 -6.78 -38.49
CA PRO A 555 -14.15 -6.92 -39.92
C PRO A 555 -12.75 -6.44 -40.31
N GLU A 556 -12.13 -7.09 -41.29
CA GLU A 556 -10.74 -6.81 -41.68
C GLU A 556 -10.54 -5.33 -42.11
N ASP A 557 -11.53 -4.73 -42.77
CA ASP A 557 -11.46 -3.34 -43.21
C ASP A 557 -11.64 -2.33 -42.07
N THR A 558 -12.30 -2.68 -40.96
CA THR A 558 -12.42 -1.81 -39.78
C THR A 558 -11.26 -1.97 -38.80
N THR A 559 -10.45 -3.03 -38.92
CA THR A 559 -9.26 -3.22 -38.07
C THR A 559 -8.01 -2.50 -38.55
N LYS A 560 -7.96 -2.10 -39.84
CA LYS A 560 -6.84 -1.39 -40.46
C LYS A 560 -6.69 0.02 -39.90
#